data_AF-D8TRF7-F1
#
_entry.id   AF-D8TRF7-F1
#
_cell.length_a   1.000
_cell.length_b   1.000
_cell.length_c   1.000
_cell.angle_alpha   90.00
_cell.angle_beta   90.00
_cell.angle_gamma   90.00
#
_symmetry.space_group_name_H-M   'P 1'
#
loop_
_entity.id
_entity.type
_entity.pdbx_description
1 polymer ?
#
loop_
_entity_poly.entity_id
_entity_poly.type
_entity_poly.pdbx_seq_one_letter_code
_entity_poly.pdbx_strand_id
1 'polypeptide(L)'
;MALHGGTRRSPVGPKLVMAYLLVIFLSLLGPGAQSQTVQPTKIEGKLVYKDAHVRKIWSLVTMSTGVVYTLPSQPIDASLGSAIPAGSTVSLNCIAAASQPTNCTATTAARITTSAAPVPTTDLKIKLLVMVLSLTGTCTKTGATVTSVQTAYTSPTGYANFLRNCSYGKVVYDTVTVVATPVACSSTILNNCNEDAMATAAKASVTAQRGASFLNSFTHFSYVLPNGMVNTCGWVGLAELPGTQTWYTPDQDGIFDKGTVMQENIHNLNIYHGWKAGVEYNDYSTSMGMGQSCPSAPELWRLGWATVLDLLNSNNFPANAFKTYTLPATSASSMGNMIKLQTDWMPSYTKNVYLALRTIGGGDQDLKAEFDRKVNIHELNKDIDNNFMARGDPRVTIIGTVAASSSMDLPAYKLFIRTGVLLESGTKIVVKVCRYTASSSACQDAAQASPPPPSPPPPTVVKKSPPPPPPVKKSPPPPPPPPPPSPPPPSSPNKSPPPPPNKFKKSPPPPPPPTPPPPAPPPPASKKSPPPPPPGTRKSPPPPPKRKSSPPPPPDAPPPIEEAPPPDYSSPPSGGGDAPPPYDAPPQSWA
;
A
#
# COMPACT_ATOMS: atom_id res chain seq x y z
N MET A 1 -60.81 -21.27 11.13
CA MET A 1 -61.45 -22.57 11.40
C MET A 1 -60.53 -23.35 12.34
N ALA A 2 -61.05 -23.70 13.54
CA ALA A 2 -60.72 -24.83 14.44
C ALA A 2 -59.24 -25.25 14.66
N LEU A 3 -58.72 -25.62 15.83
CA LEU A 3 -59.21 -25.89 17.20
C LEU A 3 -57.97 -26.34 18.04
N HIS A 4 -58.13 -26.39 19.38
CA HIS A 4 -57.25 -26.98 20.44
C HIS A 4 -56.10 -26.11 20.98
N GLY A 5 -55.93 -25.83 22.27
CA GLY A 5 -56.53 -26.36 23.50
C GLY A 5 -55.51 -27.18 24.30
N GLY A 6 -54.97 -26.65 25.41
CA GLY A 6 -54.10 -27.40 26.32
C GLY A 6 -53.67 -26.58 27.54
N THR A 7 -54.18 -26.95 28.73
CA THR A 7 -53.94 -26.34 30.05
C THR A 7 -53.15 -27.30 30.96
N ARG A 8 -52.66 -26.76 32.10
CA ARG A 8 -52.13 -27.43 33.33
C ARG A 8 -50.64 -27.82 33.27
N ARG A 9 -49.83 -27.74 34.33
CA ARG A 9 -50.04 -27.60 35.80
C ARG A 9 -48.69 -27.23 36.44
N SER A 10 -48.72 -26.41 37.50
CA SER A 10 -47.60 -26.26 38.44
C SER A 10 -47.44 -27.51 39.33
N PRO A 11 -46.23 -27.76 39.85
CA PRO A 11 -46.06 -28.34 41.17
C PRO A 11 -45.45 -27.32 42.14
N VAL A 12 -46.05 -27.25 43.32
CA VAL A 12 -45.64 -26.50 44.50
C VAL A 12 -44.73 -27.38 45.36
N GLY A 13 -43.63 -26.81 45.85
CA GLY A 13 -43.00 -27.16 47.13
C GLY A 13 -41.51 -27.55 47.06
N PRO A 14 -40.73 -27.43 48.15
CA PRO A 14 -40.93 -26.68 49.40
C PRO A 14 -39.88 -25.55 49.59
N LYS A 15 -40.33 -24.48 50.24
CA LYS A 15 -39.46 -23.50 50.90
C LYS A 15 -38.85 -24.12 52.16
N LEU A 16 -37.74 -23.51 52.59
CA LEU A 16 -37.15 -23.44 53.94
C LEU A 16 -35.80 -24.16 54.12
N VAL A 17 -34.92 -23.43 54.82
CA VAL A 17 -33.63 -23.82 55.43
C VAL A 17 -32.38 -23.69 54.56
N MET A 18 -31.81 -22.47 54.47
CA MET A 18 -30.35 -22.20 54.43
C MET A 18 -30.09 -20.68 54.37
N ALA A 19 -30.64 -19.94 55.33
CA ALA A 19 -30.51 -18.48 55.41
C ALA A 19 -29.87 -18.01 56.74
N TYR A 20 -28.93 -18.76 57.31
CA TYR A 20 -28.27 -18.37 58.56
C TYR A 20 -26.78 -18.80 58.69
N LEU A 21 -26.09 -19.06 57.58
CA LEU A 21 -24.64 -19.36 57.58
C LEU A 21 -23.81 -18.54 56.57
N LEU A 22 -24.40 -17.51 55.95
CA LEU A 22 -23.72 -16.61 55.00
C LEU A 22 -23.52 -15.17 55.54
N VAL A 23 -23.79 -14.92 56.82
CA VAL A 23 -23.69 -13.56 57.42
C VAL A 23 -22.40 -13.38 58.23
N ILE A 24 -21.66 -14.44 58.56
CA ILE A 24 -20.45 -14.33 59.40
C ILE A 24 -19.14 -14.34 58.58
N PHE A 25 -19.15 -14.75 57.31
CA PHE A 25 -17.97 -14.62 56.43
C PHE A 25 -17.84 -13.25 55.72
N LEU A 26 -18.82 -12.34 55.88
CA LEU A 26 -18.80 -11.02 55.26
C LEU A 26 -18.19 -9.91 56.14
N SER A 27 -17.82 -10.23 57.39
CA SER A 27 -17.29 -9.26 58.37
C SER A 27 -15.75 -9.25 58.47
N LEU A 28 -15.06 -10.03 57.64
CA LEU A 28 -13.59 -10.02 57.51
C LEU A 28 -13.10 -9.32 56.22
N LEU A 29 -14.01 -8.76 55.42
CA LEU A 29 -13.64 -7.83 54.35
C LEU A 29 -13.33 -6.47 54.99
N GLY A 30 -12.03 -6.22 55.21
CA GLY A 30 -11.53 -4.94 55.71
C GLY A 30 -12.05 -3.74 54.88
N PRO A 31 -11.96 -2.51 55.42
CA PRO A 31 -12.49 -1.30 54.77
C PRO A 31 -12.06 -1.28 53.30
N GLY A 32 -13.08 -1.26 52.44
CA GLY A 32 -12.96 -1.57 51.03
C GLY A 32 -11.84 -0.82 50.33
N ALA A 33 -11.13 -1.53 49.47
CA ALA A 33 -10.30 -0.93 48.45
C ALA A 33 -11.18 0.07 47.68
N GLN A 34 -11.07 1.36 48.02
CA GLN A 34 -11.64 2.43 47.23
C GLN A 34 -11.03 2.28 45.84
N SER A 35 -11.84 1.83 44.88
CA SER A 35 -11.45 1.78 43.48
C SER A 35 -11.01 3.19 43.11
N GLN A 36 -9.69 3.39 43.03
CA GLN A 36 -9.14 4.67 42.58
C GLN A 36 -9.69 4.89 41.17
N THR A 37 -10.61 5.84 41.05
CA THR A 37 -11.15 6.23 39.75
C THR A 37 -9.99 6.84 38.97
N VAL A 38 -9.47 6.06 38.01
CA VAL A 38 -8.41 6.50 37.12
C VAL A 38 -8.93 7.71 36.36
N GLN A 39 -8.42 8.89 36.69
CA GLN A 39 -8.85 10.13 36.05
C GLN A 39 -8.42 10.14 34.58
N PRO A 40 -9.33 10.40 33.63
CA PRO A 40 -8.97 10.48 32.23
C PRO A 40 -7.94 11.59 31.98
N THR A 41 -6.89 11.27 31.24
CA THR A 41 -5.85 12.25 30.85
C THR A 41 -6.17 12.79 29.47
N LYS A 42 -6.32 14.11 29.34
CA LYS A 42 -6.49 14.75 28.03
C LYS A 42 -5.15 14.74 27.29
N ILE A 43 -5.14 14.19 26.09
CA ILE A 43 -3.97 14.11 25.21
C ILE A 43 -4.30 14.67 23.83
N GLU A 44 -3.30 15.24 23.17
CA GLU A 44 -3.41 15.77 21.81
C GLU A 44 -2.19 15.36 20.98
N GLY A 45 -2.43 14.93 19.75
CA GLY A 45 -1.37 14.45 18.87
C GLY A 45 -1.86 14.04 17.49
N LYS A 46 -0.93 13.54 16.67
CA LYS A 46 -1.23 12.97 15.35
C LYS A 46 -1.71 11.53 15.51
N LEU A 47 -2.86 11.22 14.95
CA LEU A 47 -3.39 9.86 14.88
C LEU A 47 -2.60 9.06 13.84
N VAL A 48 -2.12 7.89 14.21
CA VAL A 48 -1.34 6.98 13.36
C VAL A 48 -2.06 5.64 13.30
N TYR A 49 -2.11 5.07 12.10
CA TYR A 49 -2.61 3.73 11.84
C TYR A 49 -1.50 2.85 11.29
N LYS A 50 -1.42 1.62 11.76
CA LYS A 50 -0.53 0.57 11.24
C LYS A 50 -1.34 -0.72 11.15
N ASP A 51 -1.21 -1.42 10.04
CA ASP A 51 -1.88 -2.71 9.82
C ASP A 51 -0.83 -3.82 9.78
N ALA A 52 -0.73 -4.59 10.85
CA ALA A 52 0.26 -5.65 11.01
C ALA A 52 -0.28 -7.04 10.64
N HIS A 53 -1.44 -7.12 9.97
CA HIS A 53 -2.23 -8.34 9.63
C HIS A 53 -2.79 -9.09 10.82
N VAL A 54 -1.94 -9.39 11.79
CA VAL A 54 -2.31 -10.02 13.06
C VAL A 54 -3.01 -9.04 13.99
N ARG A 55 -2.82 -7.73 13.79
CA ARG A 55 -3.47 -6.68 14.58
C ARG A 55 -3.53 -5.35 13.83
N LYS A 56 -4.58 -4.60 14.11
CA LYS A 56 -4.75 -3.20 13.72
C LYS A 56 -4.33 -2.30 14.87
N ILE A 57 -3.36 -1.44 14.64
CA ILE A 57 -2.76 -0.60 15.69
C ILE A 57 -3.15 0.84 15.44
N TRP A 58 -3.88 1.41 16.39
CA TRP A 58 -4.16 2.83 16.43
C TRP A 58 -3.31 3.47 17.52
N SER A 59 -2.64 4.57 17.19
CA SER A 59 -1.81 5.28 18.13
C SER A 59 -1.97 6.78 18.00
N LEU A 60 -1.76 7.52 19.09
CA LEU A 60 -1.67 8.97 19.09
C LEU A 60 -0.24 9.38 19.42
N VAL A 61 0.44 10.05 18.49
CA VAL A 61 1.81 10.57 18.70
C VAL A 61 1.71 12.04 19.07
N THR A 62 2.10 12.38 20.29
CA THR A 62 2.06 13.78 20.76
C THR A 62 3.03 14.64 19.95
N MET A 63 2.56 15.79 19.46
CA MET A 63 3.39 16.65 18.60
C MET A 63 4.52 17.33 19.36
N SER A 64 4.34 17.58 20.66
CA SER A 64 5.30 18.30 21.50
C SER A 64 6.42 17.41 22.07
N THR A 65 6.10 16.16 22.40
CA THR A 65 7.03 15.26 23.09
C THR A 65 7.38 14.00 22.30
N GLY A 66 6.62 13.68 21.23
CA GLY A 66 6.77 12.45 20.47
C GLY A 66 6.36 11.18 21.24
N VAL A 67 5.69 11.34 22.39
CA VAL A 67 5.18 10.21 23.18
C VAL A 67 4.06 9.53 22.40
N VAL A 68 4.14 8.21 22.32
CA VAL A 68 3.15 7.39 21.60
C VAL A 68 2.18 6.78 22.59
N TYR A 69 0.89 7.09 22.41
CA TYR A 69 -0.22 6.46 23.14
C TYR A 69 -0.85 5.37 22.28
N THR A 70 -0.95 4.14 22.78
CA THR A 70 -1.70 3.07 22.11
C THR A 70 -3.18 3.26 22.39
N LEU A 71 -4.02 3.18 21.36
CA LEU A 71 -5.47 3.33 21.44
C LEU A 71 -6.15 1.96 21.24
N PRO A 72 -7.31 1.72 21.87
CA PRO A 72 -7.99 0.43 21.76
C PRO A 72 -8.67 0.22 20.39
N SER A 73 -8.98 1.31 19.68
CA SER A 73 -9.64 1.30 18.37
C SER A 73 -9.47 2.65 17.67
N GLN A 74 -9.97 2.75 16.44
CA GLN A 74 -10.09 4.02 15.75
C GLN A 74 -11.04 4.96 16.52
N PRO A 75 -10.60 6.15 16.94
CA PRO A 75 -11.47 7.06 17.66
C PRO A 75 -12.59 7.60 16.75
N ILE A 76 -13.77 7.82 17.32
CA ILE A 76 -14.93 8.44 16.65
C ILE A 76 -14.99 9.91 17.07
N ASP A 77 -15.14 10.80 16.09
CA ASP A 77 -15.29 12.23 16.36
C ASP A 77 -16.61 12.49 17.07
N ALA A 78 -16.54 13.01 18.29
CA ALA A 78 -17.71 13.24 19.13
C ALA A 78 -18.68 14.30 18.59
N SER A 79 -18.23 15.17 17.67
CA SER A 79 -19.09 16.13 16.96
C SER A 79 -19.74 15.53 15.73
N LEU A 80 -18.98 14.73 14.98
CA LEU A 80 -19.40 14.28 13.65
C LEU A 80 -20.04 12.88 13.66
N GLY A 81 -19.87 12.12 14.74
CA GLY A 81 -20.33 10.73 14.84
C GLY A 81 -19.65 9.78 13.85
N SER A 82 -18.52 10.19 13.27
CA SER A 82 -17.78 9.43 12.24
C SER A 82 -16.36 9.12 12.69
N ALA A 83 -15.79 8.05 12.16
CA ALA A 83 -14.45 7.61 12.50
C ALA A 83 -13.39 8.65 12.11
N ILE A 84 -12.51 9.01 13.03
CA ILE A 84 -11.43 9.97 12.79
C ILE A 84 -10.34 9.27 12.00
N PRO A 85 -9.91 9.84 10.87
CA PRO A 85 -8.95 9.15 10.05
C PRO A 85 -7.49 9.41 10.43
N ALA A 86 -6.63 8.43 10.13
CA ALA A 86 -5.19 8.49 10.34
C ALA A 86 -4.55 9.71 9.67
N GLY A 87 -3.48 10.22 10.26
CA GLY A 87 -2.81 11.45 9.89
C GLY A 87 -3.44 12.74 10.44
N SER A 88 -4.67 12.69 10.98
CA SER A 88 -5.32 13.87 11.57
C SER A 88 -4.71 14.20 12.93
N THR A 89 -4.74 15.47 13.33
CA THR A 89 -4.45 15.85 14.71
C THR A 89 -5.74 15.77 15.52
N VAL A 90 -5.67 15.09 16.66
CA VAL A 90 -6.81 14.71 17.48
C VAL A 90 -6.54 15.07 18.94
N SER A 91 -7.51 15.70 19.58
CA SER A 91 -7.58 15.81 21.04
C SER A 91 -8.56 14.77 21.55
N LEU A 92 -8.18 13.96 22.54
CA LEU A 92 -9.05 12.97 23.17
C LEU A 92 -8.71 12.79 24.65
N ASN A 93 -9.62 12.18 25.41
CA ASN A 93 -9.36 11.74 26.78
C ASN A 93 -8.94 10.28 26.77
N CYS A 94 -7.74 9.98 27.26
CA CYS A 94 -7.23 8.63 27.42
C CYS A 94 -7.49 8.15 28.86
N ILE A 95 -8.18 7.01 28.99
CA ILE A 95 -8.25 6.27 30.25
C ILE A 95 -7.13 5.23 30.19
N ALA A 96 -6.03 5.50 30.88
CA ALA A 96 -4.84 4.67 30.79
C ALA A 96 -4.95 3.39 31.63
N ALA A 97 -4.25 2.33 31.21
CA ALA A 97 -4.04 1.15 32.02
C ALA A 97 -3.21 1.51 33.27
N ALA A 98 -3.57 0.96 34.43
CA ALA A 98 -2.94 1.30 35.72
C ALA A 98 -1.41 1.12 35.73
N SER A 99 -0.89 0.16 34.96
CA SER A 99 0.54 -0.14 34.87
C SER A 99 1.24 0.51 33.66
N GLN A 100 0.50 1.14 32.74
CA GLN A 100 1.03 1.68 31.49
C GLN A 100 0.31 2.99 31.11
N PRO A 101 0.84 4.16 31.50
CA PRO A 101 0.18 5.46 31.30
C PRO A 101 -0.01 5.83 29.82
N THR A 102 0.74 5.20 28.91
CA THR A 102 0.65 5.40 27.47
C THR A 102 -0.23 4.36 26.76
N ASN A 103 -0.84 3.42 27.49
CA ASN A 103 -1.74 2.43 26.92
C ASN A 103 -3.18 2.76 27.32
N CYS A 104 -3.97 3.30 26.39
CA CYS A 104 -5.35 3.67 26.64
C CYS A 104 -6.24 2.42 26.56
N THR A 105 -6.93 2.09 27.66
CA THR A 105 -7.95 1.03 27.68
C THR A 105 -9.28 1.51 27.10
N ALA A 106 -9.53 2.82 27.18
CA ALA A 106 -10.67 3.48 26.56
C ALA A 106 -10.31 4.92 26.16
N THR A 107 -11.01 5.43 25.16
CA THR A 107 -10.90 6.82 24.71
C THR A 107 -12.27 7.48 24.68
N THR A 108 -12.37 8.73 25.14
CA THR A 108 -13.62 9.51 25.07
C THR A 108 -13.37 10.92 24.57
N ALA A 109 -14.45 11.60 24.15
CA ALA A 109 -14.43 13.00 23.69
C ALA A 109 -13.38 13.29 22.60
N ALA A 110 -13.11 12.31 21.73
CA ALA A 110 -12.18 12.51 20.62
C ALA A 110 -12.74 13.54 19.64
N ARG A 111 -11.90 14.49 19.23
CA ARG A 111 -12.24 15.53 18.25
C ARG A 111 -11.07 15.81 17.35
N ILE A 112 -11.34 15.96 16.07
CA ILE A 112 -10.36 16.46 15.10
C ILE A 112 -10.06 17.92 15.44
N THR A 113 -8.81 18.21 15.82
CA THR A 113 -8.32 19.58 15.98
C THR A 113 -7.70 20.10 14.69
N THR A 114 -7.17 19.19 13.85
CA THR A 114 -6.71 19.51 12.48
C THR A 114 -6.92 18.30 11.59
N SER A 115 -7.65 18.47 10.48
CA SER A 115 -7.85 17.40 9.49
C SER A 115 -6.52 17.01 8.86
N ALA A 116 -6.30 15.71 8.59
CA ALA A 116 -5.08 15.31 7.89
C ALA A 116 -5.02 16.00 6.52
N ALA A 117 -3.88 16.61 6.20
CA ALA A 117 -3.59 17.12 4.87
C ALA A 117 -3.56 15.97 3.85
N PRO A 118 -3.85 16.23 2.56
CA PRO A 118 -3.54 15.30 1.50
C PRO A 118 -2.06 14.90 1.58
N VAL A 119 -1.78 13.60 1.48
CA VAL A 119 -0.40 13.11 1.46
C VAL A 119 0.21 13.47 0.11
N PRO A 120 1.35 14.18 0.05
CA PRO A 120 2.01 14.43 -1.22
C PRO A 120 2.48 13.11 -1.83
N THR A 121 1.96 12.77 -3.00
CA THR A 121 2.32 11.54 -3.73
C THR A 121 3.10 11.82 -5.00
N THR A 122 3.31 13.10 -5.36
CA THR A 122 4.06 13.51 -6.56
C THR A 122 5.08 14.58 -6.23
N ASP A 123 6.10 14.69 -7.07
CA ASP A 123 7.27 15.55 -6.88
C ASP A 123 7.94 15.37 -5.50
N LEU A 124 7.83 14.16 -4.95
CA LEU A 124 8.28 13.84 -3.61
C LEU A 124 9.74 13.37 -3.63
N LYS A 125 10.58 14.10 -2.90
CA LYS A 125 11.99 13.78 -2.68
C LYS A 125 12.20 13.23 -1.28
N ILE A 126 12.34 11.92 -1.19
CA ILE A 126 12.50 11.21 0.08
C ILE A 126 13.97 11.23 0.49
N LYS A 127 14.26 11.83 1.65
CA LYS A 127 15.52 11.62 2.36
C LYS A 127 15.34 10.49 3.36
N LEU A 128 15.82 9.31 3.01
CA LEU A 128 15.62 8.07 3.76
C LEU A 128 16.82 7.74 4.66
N LEU A 129 16.55 7.54 5.95
CA LEU A 129 17.49 6.92 6.88
C LEU A 129 17.03 5.48 7.17
N VAL A 130 17.87 4.51 6.84
CA VAL A 130 17.65 3.10 7.16
C VAL A 130 18.53 2.74 8.35
N MET A 131 17.90 2.37 9.47
CA MET A 131 18.54 1.96 10.70
C MET A 131 18.55 0.44 10.78
N VAL A 132 19.73 -0.17 10.70
CA VAL A 132 19.92 -1.62 10.82
C VAL A 132 20.16 -1.96 12.27
N LEU A 133 19.14 -2.51 12.94
CA LEU A 133 19.17 -2.73 14.38
C LEU A 133 20.00 -3.96 14.74
N SER A 134 20.81 -3.81 15.78
CA SER A 134 21.42 -4.93 16.51
C SER A 134 21.11 -4.77 17.99
N LEU A 135 20.56 -5.82 18.62
CA LEU A 135 20.32 -5.80 20.06
C LEU A 135 21.63 -6.05 20.79
N THR A 136 21.88 -5.28 21.84
CA THR A 136 23.07 -5.36 22.69
C THR A 136 22.70 -5.70 24.14
N GLY A 137 23.69 -6.12 24.93
CA GLY A 137 23.50 -6.53 26.32
C GLY A 137 23.14 -8.02 26.44
N THR A 138 22.18 -8.34 27.30
CA THR A 138 21.85 -9.72 27.68
C THR A 138 21.15 -10.53 26.58
N CYS A 139 20.61 -9.88 25.54
CA CYS A 139 19.97 -10.55 24.40
C CYS A 139 20.60 -10.16 23.06
N THR A 140 21.91 -10.33 22.94
CA THR A 140 22.62 -9.93 21.72
C THR A 140 22.03 -10.64 20.49
N LYS A 141 21.49 -9.84 19.55
CA LYS A 141 20.95 -10.31 18.28
C LYS A 141 21.41 -9.38 17.17
N THR A 142 21.92 -9.97 16.09
CA THR A 142 22.27 -9.25 14.86
C THR A 142 21.26 -9.56 13.76
N GLY A 143 21.22 -8.74 12.71
CA GLY A 143 20.38 -8.94 11.54
C GLY A 143 21.18 -8.85 10.25
N ALA A 144 20.56 -8.26 9.24
CA ALA A 144 21.22 -7.89 7.99
C ALA A 144 22.45 -7.00 8.24
N THR A 145 23.36 -6.94 7.26
CA THR A 145 24.49 -6.01 7.33
C THR A 145 24.13 -4.66 6.73
N VAL A 146 24.77 -3.59 7.19
CA VAL A 146 24.65 -2.25 6.58
C VAL A 146 24.96 -2.31 5.08
N THR A 147 26.02 -3.02 4.68
CA THR A 147 26.43 -3.14 3.28
C THR A 147 25.39 -3.85 2.41
N SER A 148 24.81 -4.96 2.89
CA SER A 148 23.78 -5.68 2.14
C SER A 148 22.51 -4.83 1.96
N VAL A 149 22.07 -4.14 3.01
CA VAL A 149 20.89 -3.27 2.94
C VAL A 149 21.16 -2.06 2.04
N GLN A 150 22.34 -1.44 2.15
CA GLN A 150 22.75 -0.34 1.26
C GLN A 150 22.75 -0.78 -0.20
N THR A 151 23.27 -1.98 -0.49
CA THR A 151 23.29 -2.55 -1.85
C THR A 151 21.88 -2.80 -2.38
N ALA A 152 20.98 -3.30 -1.54
CA ALA A 152 19.58 -3.55 -1.90
C ALA A 152 18.86 -2.26 -2.35
N TYR A 153 19.12 -1.13 -1.68
CA TYR A 153 18.56 0.17 -2.09
C TYR A 153 19.25 0.77 -3.33
N THR A 154 20.57 0.69 -3.43
CA THR A 154 21.38 1.54 -4.34
C THR A 154 21.95 0.84 -5.56
N SER A 155 21.84 -0.49 -5.65
CA SER A 155 22.22 -1.19 -6.87
C SER A 155 21.42 -0.70 -8.09
N PRO A 156 21.90 -0.90 -9.35
CA PRO A 156 21.19 -0.49 -10.54
C PRO A 156 19.77 -1.08 -10.68
N THR A 157 19.52 -2.23 -10.06
CA THR A 157 18.20 -2.88 -9.99
C THR A 157 17.57 -2.77 -8.60
N GLY A 158 18.14 -1.93 -7.73
CA GLY A 158 17.74 -1.76 -6.34
C GLY A 158 16.49 -0.92 -6.16
N TYR A 159 16.07 -0.80 -4.90
CA TYR A 159 14.78 -0.20 -4.54
C TYR A 159 14.63 1.26 -4.98
N ALA A 160 15.73 2.02 -5.04
CA ALA A 160 15.68 3.40 -5.52
C ALA A 160 15.29 3.50 -7.00
N ASN A 161 15.83 2.63 -7.84
CA ASN A 161 15.46 2.59 -9.25
C ASN A 161 14.09 1.96 -9.45
N PHE A 162 13.74 0.94 -8.66
CA PHE A 162 12.41 0.35 -8.71
C PHE A 162 11.31 1.37 -8.37
N LEU A 163 11.43 2.12 -7.26
CA LEU A 163 10.50 3.19 -6.87
C LEU A 163 10.43 4.30 -7.93
N ARG A 164 11.59 4.74 -8.44
CA ARG A 164 11.65 5.76 -9.50
C ARG A 164 10.92 5.29 -10.76
N ASN A 165 11.12 4.05 -11.18
CA ASN A 165 10.53 3.51 -12.40
C ASN A 165 9.01 3.35 -12.25
N CYS A 166 8.54 2.80 -11.12
CA CYS A 166 7.10 2.62 -10.88
C CYS A 166 6.35 3.95 -10.71
N SER A 167 7.01 4.97 -10.16
CA SER A 167 6.43 6.31 -9.99
C SER A 167 6.66 7.25 -11.18
N TYR A 168 7.32 6.78 -12.24
CA TYR A 168 7.71 7.63 -13.39
C TYR A 168 8.51 8.87 -12.97
N GLY A 169 9.35 8.73 -11.93
CA GLY A 169 10.16 9.79 -11.36
C GLY A 169 9.42 10.77 -10.45
N LYS A 170 8.12 10.57 -10.20
CA LYS A 170 7.32 11.43 -9.31
C LYS A 170 7.66 11.23 -7.84
N VAL A 171 8.22 10.08 -7.49
CA VAL A 171 8.79 9.82 -6.16
C VAL A 171 10.19 9.27 -6.34
N VAL A 172 11.15 9.89 -5.66
CA VAL A 172 12.55 9.47 -5.70
C VAL A 172 13.13 9.48 -4.30
N TYR A 173 14.04 8.55 -4.02
CA TYR A 173 14.98 8.77 -2.92
C TYR A 173 16.01 9.81 -3.36
N ASP A 174 15.95 10.99 -2.75
CA ASP A 174 16.95 12.04 -2.88
C ASP A 174 18.29 11.58 -2.28
N THR A 175 18.19 10.96 -1.10
CA THR A 175 19.31 10.33 -0.40
C THR A 175 18.86 9.07 0.31
N VAL A 176 19.65 8.01 0.25
CA VAL A 176 19.50 6.82 1.11
C VAL A 176 20.76 6.69 1.95
N THR A 177 20.61 6.74 3.27
CA THR A 177 21.71 6.50 4.21
C THR A 177 21.38 5.30 5.06
N VAL A 178 22.24 4.29 5.06
CA VAL A 178 22.11 3.10 5.90
C VAL A 178 23.11 3.15 7.04
N VAL A 179 22.66 2.95 8.29
CA VAL A 179 23.51 2.99 9.48
C VAL A 179 23.31 1.77 10.36
N ALA A 180 24.39 1.30 10.98
CA ALA A 180 24.30 0.33 12.08
C ALA A 180 23.70 1.02 13.31
N THR A 181 22.79 0.35 14.00
CA THR A 181 22.04 0.94 15.11
C THR A 181 21.98 -0.01 16.30
N PRO A 182 23.02 -0.04 17.17
CA PRO A 182 22.97 -0.77 18.43
C PRO A 182 21.84 -0.25 19.32
N VAL A 183 20.95 -1.15 19.73
CA VAL A 183 19.82 -0.87 20.61
C VAL A 183 19.92 -1.76 21.84
N ALA A 184 19.78 -1.18 23.03
CA ALA A 184 19.77 -1.96 24.26
C ALA A 184 18.59 -2.94 24.25
N CYS A 185 18.87 -4.18 24.60
CA CYS A 185 17.87 -5.22 24.77
C CYS A 185 16.73 -4.78 25.71
N SER A 186 15.47 -5.04 25.34
CA SER A 186 14.34 -4.95 26.27
C SER A 186 13.27 -6.00 25.95
N SER A 187 12.50 -6.40 26.96
CA SER A 187 11.35 -7.29 26.78
C SER A 187 10.27 -6.67 25.90
N THR A 188 10.08 -5.35 25.96
CA THR A 188 9.17 -4.59 25.11
C THR A 188 9.49 -4.77 23.62
N ILE A 189 10.77 -4.78 23.26
CA ILE A 189 11.21 -5.04 21.88
C ILE A 189 11.08 -6.54 21.57
N LEU A 190 11.68 -7.41 22.38
CA LEU A 190 11.84 -8.83 22.04
C LEU A 190 10.57 -9.68 22.14
N ASN A 191 9.74 -9.43 23.15
CA ASN A 191 8.61 -10.31 23.48
C ASN A 191 7.30 -9.74 22.96
N ASN A 192 7.17 -8.40 22.89
CA ASN A 192 5.92 -7.75 22.52
C ASN A 192 5.90 -7.28 21.06
N CYS A 193 7.04 -7.36 20.36
CA CYS A 193 7.27 -6.74 19.07
C CYS A 193 6.67 -5.32 19.02
N ASN A 194 7.11 -4.45 19.94
CA ASN A 194 6.63 -3.08 19.97
C ASN A 194 7.45 -2.22 19.00
N GLU A 195 6.88 -1.94 17.84
CA GLU A 195 7.52 -1.22 16.75
C GLU A 195 7.88 0.23 17.10
N ASP A 196 7.10 0.89 17.97
CA ASP A 196 7.37 2.26 18.43
C ASP A 196 8.54 2.31 19.41
N ALA A 197 8.68 1.31 20.27
CA ALA A 197 9.82 1.17 21.16
C ALA A 197 11.10 0.90 20.36
N MET A 198 11.02 0.08 19.30
CA MET A 198 12.15 -0.12 18.37
C MET A 198 12.52 1.19 17.67
N ALA A 199 11.55 1.92 17.13
CA ALA A 199 11.75 3.19 16.45
C ALA A 199 12.38 4.25 17.37
N THR A 200 11.86 4.38 18.59
CA THR A 200 12.35 5.31 19.61
C THR A 200 13.79 4.98 20.01
N ALA A 201 14.08 3.71 20.30
CA ALA A 201 15.41 3.29 20.71
C ALA A 201 16.44 3.43 19.57
N ALA A 202 16.03 3.15 18.33
CA ALA A 202 16.87 3.33 17.16
C ALA A 202 17.22 4.81 16.92
N LYS A 203 16.22 5.71 16.97
CA LYS A 203 16.43 7.16 16.85
C LYS A 203 17.31 7.72 17.97
N ALA A 204 17.13 7.24 19.21
CA ALA A 204 17.98 7.62 20.34
C ALA A 204 19.44 7.16 20.12
N SER A 205 19.65 5.93 19.64
CA SER A 205 20.98 5.40 19.33
C SER A 205 21.69 6.20 18.23
N VAL A 206 20.99 6.51 17.13
CA VAL A 206 21.54 7.35 16.05
C VAL A 206 21.84 8.76 16.54
N THR A 207 20.95 9.34 17.35
CA THR A 207 21.16 10.67 17.94
C THR A 207 22.39 10.70 18.83
N ALA A 208 22.62 9.66 19.64
CA ALA A 208 23.81 9.56 20.48
C ALA A 208 25.10 9.42 19.65
N GLN A 209 25.05 8.71 18.52
CA GLN A 209 26.21 8.47 17.66
C GLN A 209 26.54 9.62 16.71
N ARG A 210 25.52 10.31 16.19
CA ARG A 210 25.66 11.26 15.07
C ARG A 210 25.02 12.63 15.32
N GLY A 211 24.39 12.83 16.46
CA GLY A 211 23.71 14.06 16.83
C GLY A 211 22.29 14.20 16.26
N ALA A 212 21.49 15.05 16.89
CA ALA A 212 20.10 15.30 16.48
C ALA A 212 19.99 15.98 15.10
N SER A 213 20.96 16.82 14.74
CA SER A 213 21.00 17.49 13.42
C SER A 213 21.11 16.48 12.27
N PHE A 214 21.86 15.39 12.46
CA PHE A 214 21.92 14.30 11.49
C PHE A 214 20.55 13.65 11.31
N LEU A 215 19.90 13.26 12.41
CA LEU A 215 18.58 12.62 12.35
C LEU A 215 17.52 13.52 11.70
N ASN A 216 17.51 14.80 12.06
CA ASN A 216 16.55 15.80 11.56
C ASN A 216 16.77 16.17 10.08
N SER A 217 17.87 15.72 9.45
CA SER A 217 18.11 15.93 8.02
C SER A 217 17.32 14.98 7.11
N PHE A 218 16.73 13.93 7.70
CA PHE A 218 15.93 12.92 7.01
C PHE A 218 14.43 13.17 7.15
N THR A 219 13.68 12.70 6.16
CA THR A 219 12.21 12.85 6.09
C THR A 219 11.48 11.55 6.35
N HIS A 220 12.14 10.42 6.10
CA HIS A 220 11.57 9.07 6.22
C HIS A 220 12.55 8.15 6.93
N PHE A 221 12.02 7.16 7.63
CA PHE A 221 12.78 6.25 8.48
C PHE A 221 12.38 4.81 8.21
N SER A 222 13.36 3.95 7.97
CA SER A 222 13.17 2.50 7.89
C SER A 222 13.96 1.82 9.00
N TYR A 223 13.35 0.83 9.65
CA TYR A 223 13.97 0.05 10.71
C TYR A 223 14.11 -1.40 10.24
N VAL A 224 15.33 -1.89 10.12
CA VAL A 224 15.61 -3.30 9.78
C VAL A 224 15.86 -4.05 11.07
N LEU A 225 14.98 -4.99 11.39
CA LEU A 225 14.95 -5.70 12.66
C LEU A 225 16.10 -6.74 12.75
N PRO A 226 16.48 -7.16 13.96
CA PRO A 226 17.38 -8.30 14.17
C PRO A 226 16.80 -9.64 13.69
N ASN A 227 17.66 -10.65 13.47
CA ASN A 227 17.24 -11.99 13.06
C ASN A 227 16.29 -12.65 14.09
N GLY A 228 15.34 -13.42 13.57
CA GLY A 228 14.37 -14.17 14.36
C GLY A 228 13.24 -13.33 14.95
N MET A 229 13.16 -12.04 14.63
CA MET A 229 12.04 -11.18 15.05
C MET A 229 10.74 -11.49 14.31
N VAL A 230 10.80 -12.06 13.11
CA VAL A 230 9.61 -12.50 12.34
C VAL A 230 8.68 -13.39 13.18
N ASN A 231 9.24 -14.30 13.98
CA ASN A 231 8.47 -15.21 14.84
C ASN A 231 7.76 -14.50 16.00
N THR A 232 8.32 -13.39 16.50
CA THR A 232 7.68 -12.57 17.53
C THR A 232 6.63 -11.65 16.92
N CYS A 233 6.97 -11.04 15.77
CA CYS A 233 6.19 -9.98 15.17
C CYS A 233 4.99 -10.49 14.38
N GLY A 234 5.12 -11.65 13.71
CA GLY A 234 4.07 -12.22 12.86
C GLY A 234 3.90 -11.49 11.51
N TRP A 235 4.86 -10.64 11.12
CA TRP A 235 4.88 -9.91 9.86
C TRP A 235 6.33 -9.73 9.37
N VAL A 236 6.49 -9.51 8.07
CA VAL A 236 7.80 -9.29 7.40
C VAL A 236 8.04 -7.82 7.03
N GLY A 237 6.95 -7.07 6.81
CA GLY A 237 6.91 -5.62 6.64
C GLY A 237 5.83 -5.00 7.52
N LEU A 238 6.03 -3.74 7.90
CA LEU A 238 5.02 -2.91 8.57
C LEU A 238 5.27 -1.44 8.21
N ALA A 239 4.20 -0.65 8.09
CA ALA A 239 4.29 0.77 7.80
C ALA A 239 3.20 1.58 8.50
N GLU A 240 3.47 2.88 8.64
CA GLU A 240 2.43 3.86 8.93
C GLU A 240 1.57 4.12 7.69
N LEU A 241 0.25 4.22 7.88
CA LEU A 241 -0.74 4.42 6.82
C LEU A 241 -1.70 5.60 7.10
N PRO A 242 -1.45 6.79 6.53
CA PRO A 242 -0.19 7.23 5.93
C PRO A 242 0.85 7.64 6.99
N GLY A 243 2.10 7.86 6.57
CA GLY A 243 3.16 8.27 7.49
C GLY A 243 4.53 8.38 6.84
N THR A 244 5.58 8.10 7.62
CA THR A 244 6.99 8.25 7.20
C THR A 244 7.90 7.14 7.73
N GLN A 245 7.30 6.15 8.41
CA GLN A 245 8.02 5.08 9.09
C GLN A 245 7.64 3.71 8.51
N THR A 246 8.66 2.86 8.39
CA THR A 246 8.56 1.46 7.91
C THR A 246 9.46 0.56 8.74
N TRP A 247 9.06 -0.70 8.92
CA TRP A 247 9.81 -1.73 9.64
C TRP A 247 9.89 -2.99 8.80
N TYR A 248 11.04 -3.66 8.82
CA TYR A 248 11.29 -4.84 8.01
C TYR A 248 12.02 -5.92 8.80
N THR A 249 11.63 -7.18 8.59
CA THR A 249 12.49 -8.30 8.99
C THR A 249 13.76 -8.33 8.12
N PRO A 250 14.88 -8.86 8.64
CA PRO A 250 16.17 -8.84 7.93
C PRO A 250 16.34 -9.99 6.92
N ASP A 251 15.25 -10.61 6.46
CA ASP A 251 15.24 -11.82 5.64
C ASP A 251 14.75 -11.56 4.20
N GLN A 252 14.64 -12.64 3.41
CA GLN A 252 14.29 -12.59 1.99
C GLN A 252 12.85 -12.15 1.70
N ASP A 253 11.97 -12.25 2.69
CA ASP A 253 10.57 -11.82 2.58
C ASP A 253 10.38 -10.39 3.12
N GLY A 254 11.30 -9.92 3.97
CA GLY A 254 11.33 -8.57 4.54
C GLY A 254 12.14 -7.58 3.70
N ILE A 255 13.24 -7.06 4.28
CA ILE A 255 14.05 -5.98 3.67
C ILE A 255 14.69 -6.35 2.34
N PHE A 256 14.81 -7.65 2.03
CA PHE A 256 15.39 -8.12 0.76
C PHE A 256 14.34 -8.43 -0.32
N ASP A 257 13.04 -8.43 0.02
CA ASP A 257 11.96 -8.48 -0.95
C ASP A 257 11.63 -7.07 -1.44
N LYS A 258 11.78 -6.83 -2.75
CA LYS A 258 11.52 -5.51 -3.33
C LYS A 258 10.03 -5.15 -3.32
N GLY A 259 9.14 -6.14 -3.42
CA GLY A 259 7.70 -5.98 -3.33
C GLY A 259 7.30 -5.50 -1.95
N THR A 260 7.77 -6.18 -0.90
CA THR A 260 7.59 -5.76 0.51
C THR A 260 8.13 -4.35 0.74
N VAL A 261 9.34 -4.03 0.27
CA VAL A 261 9.88 -2.66 0.43
C VAL A 261 9.00 -1.63 -0.30
N MET A 262 8.57 -1.90 -1.53
CA MET A 262 7.66 -0.99 -2.23
C MET A 262 6.33 -0.83 -1.48
N GLN A 263 5.73 -1.93 -1.03
CA GLN A 263 4.48 -1.96 -0.29
C GLN A 263 4.51 -1.03 0.92
N GLU A 264 5.49 -1.24 1.80
CA GLU A 264 5.62 -0.46 3.03
C GLU A 264 5.93 1.02 2.74
N ASN A 265 6.70 1.31 1.68
CA ASN A 265 6.94 2.69 1.26
C ASN A 265 5.67 3.38 0.73
N ILE A 266 4.78 2.68 0.04
CA ILE A 266 3.56 3.32 -0.51
C ILE A 266 2.36 3.25 0.45
N HIS A 267 2.42 2.45 1.51
CA HIS A 267 1.57 2.65 2.69
C HIS A 267 1.77 4.05 3.30
N ASN A 268 3.02 4.53 3.37
CA ASN A 268 3.30 5.90 3.81
C ASN A 268 2.62 6.95 2.90
N LEU A 269 2.27 6.59 1.67
CA LEU A 269 1.55 7.39 0.68
C LEU A 269 0.03 7.13 0.62
N ASN A 270 -0.53 6.50 1.66
CA ASN A 270 -1.97 6.23 1.79
C ASN A 270 -2.53 5.19 0.81
N ILE A 271 -1.74 4.16 0.49
CA ILE A 271 -2.14 3.02 -0.32
C ILE A 271 -2.40 1.81 0.58
N TYR A 272 -3.37 0.96 0.21
CA TYR A 272 -3.85 -0.18 0.98
C TYR A 272 -3.56 -1.48 0.25
N HIS A 273 -3.67 -2.62 0.94
CA HIS A 273 -3.38 -3.93 0.36
C HIS A 273 -4.27 -4.24 -0.86
N GLY A 274 -3.72 -5.02 -1.78
CA GLY A 274 -4.38 -5.58 -2.94
C GLY A 274 -5.04 -6.92 -2.59
N TRP A 275 -6.12 -7.23 -3.31
CA TRP A 275 -6.99 -8.36 -3.01
C TRP A 275 -7.21 -9.22 -4.27
N LYS A 276 -7.52 -10.50 -4.07
CA LYS A 276 -8.04 -11.37 -5.13
C LYS A 276 -9.05 -12.33 -4.53
N ALA A 277 -10.24 -12.39 -5.13
CA ALA A 277 -11.33 -13.26 -4.68
C ALA A 277 -11.67 -13.09 -3.17
N GLY A 278 -11.67 -11.84 -2.68
CA GLY A 278 -11.97 -11.53 -1.28
C GLY A 278 -10.85 -11.87 -0.29
N VAL A 279 -9.69 -12.34 -0.76
CA VAL A 279 -8.51 -12.63 0.06
C VAL A 279 -7.50 -11.50 -0.10
N GLU A 280 -7.16 -10.87 1.02
CA GLU A 280 -6.10 -9.86 1.11
C GLU A 280 -4.77 -10.48 0.67
N TYR A 281 -3.89 -9.70 0.06
CA TYR A 281 -2.57 -10.10 -0.46
C TYR A 281 -2.53 -11.02 -1.68
N ASN A 282 -3.64 -11.62 -2.04
CA ASN A 282 -3.67 -12.63 -3.09
C ASN A 282 -3.60 -12.03 -4.53
N ASP A 283 -3.43 -10.71 -4.66
CA ASP A 283 -3.10 -10.04 -5.92
C ASP A 283 -1.58 -10.03 -6.17
N TYR A 284 -1.09 -10.99 -6.97
CA TYR A 284 0.32 -11.06 -7.34
C TYR A 284 0.73 -10.11 -8.49
N SER A 285 -0.17 -9.25 -8.96
CA SER A 285 0.08 -8.31 -10.06
C SER A 285 0.60 -6.95 -9.61
N THR A 286 0.64 -6.70 -8.31
CA THR A 286 1.07 -5.44 -7.69
C THR A 286 1.85 -5.69 -6.40
N SER A 287 2.73 -4.76 -6.06
CA SER A 287 3.39 -4.72 -4.74
C SER A 287 2.43 -4.52 -3.57
N MET A 288 1.17 -4.16 -3.79
CA MET A 288 0.20 -4.09 -2.70
C MET A 288 -0.42 -5.44 -2.35
N GLY A 289 -0.27 -6.45 -3.21
CA GLY A 289 -0.46 -7.84 -2.81
C GLY A 289 0.91 -8.51 -2.65
N MET A 290 1.05 -9.76 -3.06
CA MET A 290 2.34 -10.48 -2.98
C MET A 290 3.16 -10.38 -4.28
N GLY A 291 2.93 -9.36 -5.10
CA GLY A 291 3.69 -9.13 -6.33
C GLY A 291 5.00 -8.39 -6.10
N GLN A 292 5.99 -8.64 -6.96
CA GLN A 292 7.24 -7.85 -7.01
C GLN A 292 7.25 -6.86 -8.20
N SER A 293 6.06 -6.35 -8.54
CA SER A 293 5.81 -5.46 -9.67
C SER A 293 5.37 -4.07 -9.20
N CYS A 294 5.22 -3.14 -10.13
CA CYS A 294 4.69 -1.81 -9.81
C CYS A 294 3.24 -1.87 -9.32
N PRO A 295 2.76 -0.78 -8.67
CA PRO A 295 1.36 -0.64 -8.28
C PRO A 295 0.40 -0.90 -9.45
N SER A 296 -0.80 -1.40 -9.12
CA SER A 296 -1.87 -1.64 -10.08
C SER A 296 -2.41 -0.32 -10.65
N ALA A 297 -3.19 -0.38 -11.74
CA ALA A 297 -3.76 0.81 -12.36
C ALA A 297 -4.53 1.74 -11.40
N PRO A 298 -5.49 1.24 -10.58
CA PRO A 298 -6.18 2.11 -9.62
C PRO A 298 -5.24 2.69 -8.55
N GLU A 299 -4.20 1.97 -8.12
CA GLU A 299 -3.19 2.49 -7.19
C GLU A 299 -2.35 3.60 -7.84
N LEU A 300 -1.88 3.40 -9.07
CA LEU A 300 -1.14 4.41 -9.86
C LEU A 300 -1.99 5.67 -10.08
N TRP A 301 -3.28 5.52 -10.35
CA TRP A 301 -4.23 6.62 -10.48
C TRP A 301 -4.39 7.37 -9.15
N ARG A 302 -4.61 6.63 -8.05
CA ARG A 302 -4.76 7.22 -6.70
C ARG A 302 -3.52 8.00 -6.27
N LEU A 303 -2.33 7.50 -6.61
CA LEU A 303 -1.06 8.17 -6.36
C LEU A 303 -0.80 9.38 -7.28
N GLY A 304 -1.59 9.58 -8.34
CA GLY A 304 -1.29 10.58 -9.37
C GLY A 304 -0.02 10.26 -10.17
N TRP A 305 0.38 8.99 -10.18
CA TRP A 305 1.57 8.51 -10.88
C TRP A 305 1.31 8.29 -12.37
N ALA A 306 0.08 7.89 -12.70
CA ALA A 306 -0.37 7.74 -14.07
C ALA A 306 -1.74 8.38 -14.30
N THR A 307 -2.15 8.53 -15.57
CA THR A 307 -3.43 9.11 -15.96
C THR A 307 -4.31 8.15 -16.75
N VAL A 308 -5.62 8.32 -16.61
CA VAL A 308 -6.62 7.61 -17.41
C VAL A 308 -6.57 8.08 -18.87
N LEU A 309 -6.71 7.13 -19.80
CA LEU A 309 -6.89 7.36 -21.22
C LEU A 309 -8.32 7.83 -21.52
N ASP A 310 -9.29 7.17 -20.88
CA ASP A 310 -10.70 7.54 -20.91
C ASP A 310 -11.36 7.16 -19.58
N LEU A 311 -12.38 7.92 -19.22
CA LEU A 311 -13.26 7.68 -18.08
C LEU A 311 -14.67 7.44 -18.62
N LEU A 312 -15.14 6.21 -18.49
CA LEU A 312 -16.42 5.76 -19.04
C LEU A 312 -17.49 5.69 -17.98
N ASN A 313 -18.67 6.22 -18.29
CA ASN A 313 -19.86 6.19 -17.46
C ASN A 313 -21.13 6.17 -18.35
N SER A 314 -22.29 6.17 -17.72
CA SER A 314 -23.57 6.07 -18.44
C SER A 314 -23.82 7.20 -19.43
N ASN A 315 -23.23 8.38 -19.21
CA ASN A 315 -23.42 9.57 -20.03
C ASN A 315 -22.60 9.53 -21.33
N ASN A 316 -21.42 8.91 -21.33
CA ASN A 316 -20.49 8.98 -22.46
C ASN A 316 -20.14 7.63 -23.09
N PHE A 317 -20.66 6.54 -22.55
CA PHE A 317 -20.42 5.18 -23.04
C PHE A 317 -21.76 4.57 -23.47
N PRO A 318 -22.17 4.58 -24.74
CA PRO A 318 -23.46 4.01 -25.15
C PRO A 318 -23.52 2.49 -24.91
N ALA A 319 -24.70 1.96 -24.64
CA ALA A 319 -24.88 0.51 -24.49
C ALA A 319 -24.86 -0.20 -25.85
N ASN A 320 -24.46 -1.47 -25.83
CA ASN A 320 -24.43 -2.39 -26.97
C ASN A 320 -23.51 -1.97 -28.12
N ALA A 321 -22.58 -1.04 -27.87
CA ALA A 321 -21.60 -0.57 -28.84
C ALA A 321 -20.18 -0.67 -28.26
N PHE A 322 -19.24 -1.18 -29.05
CA PHE A 322 -17.83 -1.16 -28.66
C PHE A 322 -17.23 0.24 -28.77
N LYS A 323 -16.54 0.68 -27.72
CA LYS A 323 -15.48 1.70 -27.83
C LYS A 323 -14.13 1.01 -27.97
N THR A 324 -13.32 1.45 -28.94
CA THR A 324 -12.01 0.87 -29.25
C THR A 324 -10.90 1.83 -28.84
N TYR A 325 -9.86 1.30 -28.20
CA TYR A 325 -8.68 2.04 -27.75
C TYR A 325 -7.41 1.32 -28.20
N THR A 326 -6.33 2.07 -28.37
CA THR A 326 -4.97 1.53 -28.32
C THR A 326 -4.42 1.86 -26.94
N LEU A 327 -4.32 0.86 -26.07
CA LEU A 327 -3.94 1.01 -24.68
C LEU A 327 -2.44 0.73 -24.51
N PRO A 328 -1.62 1.72 -24.12
CA PRO A 328 -0.21 1.49 -23.81
C PRO A 328 -0.06 0.77 -22.48
N ALA A 329 1.04 0.01 -22.34
CA ALA A 329 1.41 -0.67 -21.12
C ALA A 329 1.79 0.34 -20.04
N THR A 330 1.49 0.04 -18.78
CA THR A 330 1.88 0.90 -17.65
C THR A 330 3.38 1.09 -17.58
N SER A 331 4.19 0.07 -17.90
CA SER A 331 5.65 0.21 -17.91
C SER A 331 6.20 1.12 -19.01
N ALA A 332 5.40 1.47 -20.03
CA ALA A 332 5.84 2.24 -21.19
C ALA A 332 5.51 3.75 -21.10
N SER A 333 4.45 4.13 -20.38
CA SER A 333 4.01 5.52 -20.28
C SER A 333 3.25 5.77 -18.99
N SER A 334 3.41 6.95 -18.39
CA SER A 334 2.55 7.45 -17.31
C SER A 334 1.26 8.08 -17.81
N MET A 335 1.16 8.43 -19.09
CA MET A 335 0.02 9.14 -19.65
C MET A 335 -0.91 8.20 -20.40
N GLY A 336 -2.19 8.21 -20.04
CA GLY A 336 -3.25 7.50 -20.76
C GLY A 336 -3.00 5.99 -20.87
N ASN A 337 -2.56 5.36 -19.78
CA ASN A 337 -2.17 3.94 -19.75
C ASN A 337 -3.22 3.03 -19.10
N MET A 338 -4.40 3.57 -18.79
CA MET A 338 -5.50 2.82 -18.20
C MET A 338 -6.87 3.37 -18.63
N ILE A 339 -7.90 2.55 -18.61
CA ILE A 339 -9.30 2.99 -18.80
C ILE A 339 -10.01 2.82 -17.46
N LYS A 340 -10.69 3.87 -17.00
CA LYS A 340 -11.53 3.83 -15.79
C LYS A 340 -12.99 3.71 -16.20
N LEU A 341 -13.73 2.80 -15.59
CA LEU A 341 -15.17 2.62 -15.79
C LEU A 341 -15.91 2.86 -14.48
N GLN A 342 -16.73 3.91 -14.45
CA GLN A 342 -17.74 4.13 -13.44
C GLN A 342 -19.01 3.42 -13.87
N THR A 343 -19.30 2.26 -13.28
CA THR A 343 -20.42 1.41 -13.68
C THR A 343 -21.75 1.91 -13.10
N ASP A 344 -22.01 3.21 -13.21
CA ASP A 344 -23.19 3.92 -12.70
C ASP A 344 -24.51 3.50 -13.36
N TRP A 345 -24.44 2.74 -14.46
CA TRP A 345 -25.58 2.08 -15.09
C TRP A 345 -26.04 0.82 -14.36
N MET A 346 -25.30 0.36 -13.36
CA MET A 346 -25.70 -0.76 -12.52
C MET A 346 -26.64 -0.26 -11.41
N PRO A 347 -27.79 -0.92 -11.16
CA PRO A 347 -28.72 -0.52 -10.09
C PRO A 347 -28.08 -0.44 -8.69
N SER A 348 -27.04 -1.24 -8.45
CA SER A 348 -26.27 -1.28 -7.20
C SER A 348 -24.81 -0.94 -7.44
N TYR A 349 -24.56 0.13 -8.21
CA TYR A 349 -23.21 0.64 -8.44
C TYR A 349 -22.49 0.88 -7.11
N THR A 350 -21.47 0.07 -6.85
CA THR A 350 -20.65 0.11 -5.63
C THR A 350 -19.16 0.06 -5.95
N LYS A 351 -18.81 -0.27 -7.20
CA LYS A 351 -17.43 -0.51 -7.64
C LYS A 351 -17.13 0.20 -8.93
N ASN A 352 -15.92 0.73 -9.05
CA ASN A 352 -15.32 1.13 -10.32
C ASN A 352 -14.48 -0.02 -10.87
N VAL A 353 -14.30 -0.08 -12.19
CA VAL A 353 -13.46 -1.05 -12.88
C VAL A 353 -12.33 -0.33 -13.62
N TYR A 354 -11.11 -0.87 -13.57
CA TYR A 354 -9.93 -0.37 -14.26
C TYR A 354 -9.38 -1.41 -15.21
N LEU A 355 -8.99 -0.98 -16.41
CA LEU A 355 -8.32 -1.81 -17.42
C LEU A 355 -6.94 -1.22 -17.68
N ALA A 356 -5.89 -2.03 -17.57
CA ALA A 356 -4.54 -1.61 -17.92
C ALA A 356 -3.75 -2.75 -18.55
N LEU A 357 -3.03 -2.47 -19.64
CA LEU A 357 -2.06 -3.41 -20.18
C LEU A 357 -0.84 -3.44 -19.24
N ARG A 358 -0.45 -4.64 -18.80
CA ARG A 358 0.78 -4.85 -18.05
C ARG A 358 1.75 -5.64 -18.92
N THR A 359 3.03 -5.25 -18.87
CA THR A 359 4.11 -5.93 -19.59
C THR A 359 5.39 -5.85 -18.80
N ILE A 360 6.21 -6.90 -18.86
CA ILE A 360 7.56 -6.91 -18.30
C ILE A 360 8.37 -5.76 -18.93
N GLY A 361 8.83 -4.84 -18.08
CA GLY A 361 9.58 -3.66 -18.49
C GLY A 361 9.54 -2.56 -17.44
N GLY A 362 10.48 -1.60 -17.50
CA GLY A 362 10.51 -0.49 -16.55
C GLY A 362 10.64 -0.98 -15.10
N GLY A 363 9.66 -0.67 -14.25
CA GLY A 363 9.59 -1.22 -12.89
C GLY A 363 8.93 -2.60 -12.81
N ASP A 364 8.17 -3.02 -13.83
CA ASP A 364 7.49 -4.32 -13.92
C ASP A 364 8.42 -5.47 -14.36
N GLN A 365 9.73 -5.39 -14.08
CA GLN A 365 10.70 -6.42 -14.53
C GLN A 365 10.40 -7.83 -14.00
N ASP A 366 9.81 -7.93 -12.80
CA ASP A 366 9.48 -9.20 -12.14
C ASP A 366 7.96 -9.47 -12.17
N LEU A 367 7.26 -8.87 -13.14
CA LEU A 367 5.84 -9.15 -13.36
C LEU A 367 5.65 -10.62 -13.77
N LYS A 368 4.81 -11.35 -13.03
CA LYS A 368 4.54 -12.77 -13.32
C LYS A 368 3.91 -12.95 -14.70
N ALA A 369 4.23 -14.06 -15.36
CA ALA A 369 3.75 -14.42 -16.70
C ALA A 369 2.21 -14.48 -16.81
N GLU A 370 1.50 -14.73 -15.70
CA GLU A 370 0.04 -14.71 -15.69
C GLU A 370 -0.54 -13.30 -15.96
N PHE A 371 0.23 -12.23 -15.74
CA PHE A 371 -0.16 -10.83 -15.95
C PHE A 371 0.58 -10.18 -17.14
N ASP A 372 1.73 -10.72 -17.52
CA ASP A 372 2.55 -10.17 -18.61
C ASP A 372 1.84 -10.24 -19.97
N ARG A 373 1.86 -9.13 -20.70
CA ARG A 373 1.24 -8.93 -22.02
C ARG A 373 -0.27 -9.20 -22.02
N LYS A 374 -0.93 -8.87 -20.91
CA LYS A 374 -2.38 -8.96 -20.75
C LYS A 374 -2.97 -7.65 -20.25
N VAL A 375 -4.25 -7.44 -20.54
CA VAL A 375 -5.04 -6.39 -19.89
C VAL A 375 -5.46 -6.90 -18.52
N ASN A 376 -4.88 -6.35 -17.46
CA ASN A 376 -5.29 -6.60 -16.08
C ASN A 376 -6.55 -5.80 -15.77
N ILE A 377 -7.46 -6.44 -15.04
CA ILE A 377 -8.77 -5.89 -14.68
C ILE A 377 -8.86 -5.84 -13.16
N HIS A 378 -9.00 -4.63 -12.63
CA HIS A 378 -9.15 -4.37 -11.21
C HIS A 378 -10.49 -3.73 -10.91
N GLU A 379 -11.07 -4.05 -9.75
CA GLU A 379 -12.24 -3.34 -9.19
C GLU A 379 -11.92 -2.76 -7.82
N LEU A 380 -12.63 -1.71 -7.42
CA LEU A 380 -12.51 -1.11 -6.08
C LEU A 380 -13.73 -0.28 -5.71
N ASN A 381 -13.90 0.00 -4.41
CA ASN A 381 -15.03 0.75 -3.86
C ASN A 381 -15.16 2.15 -4.50
N LYS A 382 -16.34 2.43 -5.07
CA LYS A 382 -16.64 3.71 -5.74
C LYS A 382 -16.54 4.92 -4.81
N ASP A 383 -16.91 4.77 -3.54
CA ASP A 383 -17.02 5.90 -2.60
C ASP A 383 -15.63 6.40 -2.20
N ILE A 384 -14.65 5.50 -2.22
CA ILE A 384 -13.24 5.82 -1.95
C ILE A 384 -12.50 6.21 -3.23
N ASP A 385 -12.85 5.63 -4.37
CA ASP A 385 -12.16 5.89 -5.65
C ASP A 385 -12.67 7.14 -6.39
N ASN A 386 -13.93 7.53 -6.20
CA ASN A 386 -14.46 8.78 -6.77
C ASN A 386 -14.14 10.01 -5.91
N ASN A 387 -13.71 9.79 -4.66
CA ASN A 387 -13.30 10.85 -3.76
C ASN A 387 -11.91 10.53 -3.20
N PHE A 388 -10.87 11.17 -3.74
CA PHE A 388 -9.49 10.94 -3.31
C PHE A 388 -9.23 11.34 -1.85
N MET A 389 -10.11 12.15 -1.27
CA MET A 389 -10.09 12.53 0.14
C MET A 389 -10.83 11.52 1.02
N ALA A 390 -11.64 10.64 0.44
CA ALA A 390 -12.25 9.53 1.16
C ALA A 390 -11.20 8.49 1.54
N ARG A 391 -11.42 7.90 2.71
CA ARG A 391 -10.43 7.13 3.44
C ARG A 391 -10.97 5.76 3.78
N GLY A 392 -10.07 4.89 4.20
CA GLY A 392 -10.36 3.47 4.36
C GLY A 392 -9.83 2.68 3.16
N ASP A 393 -9.82 1.38 3.32
CA ASP A 393 -9.34 0.46 2.30
C ASP A 393 -10.34 0.43 1.11
N PRO A 394 -9.94 0.89 -0.10
CA PRO A 394 -10.77 0.76 -1.30
C PRO A 394 -11.02 -0.69 -1.72
N ARG A 395 -10.28 -1.65 -1.15
CA ARG A 395 -10.23 -3.07 -1.52
C ARG A 395 -9.96 -3.24 -3.01
N VAL A 396 -8.81 -2.74 -3.45
CA VAL A 396 -8.33 -2.92 -4.84
C VAL A 396 -8.22 -4.41 -5.11
N THR A 397 -9.07 -4.93 -5.99
CA THR A 397 -9.19 -6.37 -6.23
C THR A 397 -8.92 -6.68 -7.69
N ILE A 398 -7.96 -7.54 -8.00
CA ILE A 398 -7.84 -8.10 -9.35
C ILE A 398 -8.94 -9.13 -9.58
N ILE A 399 -9.68 -8.96 -10.68
CA ILE A 399 -10.83 -9.82 -11.02
C ILE A 399 -10.62 -10.59 -12.32
N GLY A 400 -9.58 -10.28 -13.09
CA GLY A 400 -9.27 -11.03 -14.30
C GLY A 400 -8.12 -10.44 -15.10
N THR A 401 -7.72 -11.20 -16.13
CA THR A 401 -6.76 -10.76 -17.15
C THR A 401 -7.26 -11.18 -18.52
N VAL A 402 -7.05 -10.35 -19.54
CA VAL A 402 -7.40 -10.69 -20.93
C VAL A 402 -6.13 -10.69 -21.78
N ALA A 403 -5.74 -11.88 -22.27
CA ALA A 403 -4.60 -12.03 -23.17
C ALA A 403 -4.87 -11.39 -24.54
N ALA A 404 -3.86 -11.27 -25.39
CA ALA A 404 -4.04 -10.77 -26.76
C ALA A 404 -4.99 -11.67 -27.59
N SER A 405 -5.77 -11.06 -28.49
CA SER A 405 -6.76 -11.73 -29.35
C SER A 405 -7.76 -12.60 -28.58
N SER A 406 -8.17 -12.14 -27.40
CA SER A 406 -9.06 -12.87 -26.50
C SER A 406 -10.22 -11.98 -26.05
N SER A 407 -11.08 -12.50 -25.19
CA SER A 407 -12.20 -11.75 -24.64
C SER A 407 -12.58 -12.23 -23.25
N MET A 408 -13.22 -11.35 -22.49
CA MET A 408 -13.77 -11.66 -21.18
C MET A 408 -15.13 -10.99 -21.02
N ASP A 409 -16.09 -11.76 -20.51
CA ASP A 409 -17.40 -11.26 -20.11
C ASP A 409 -17.42 -11.05 -18.59
N LEU A 410 -17.89 -9.88 -18.17
CA LEU A 410 -18.01 -9.47 -16.77
C LEU A 410 -19.48 -9.17 -16.48
N PRO A 411 -20.31 -10.22 -16.26
CA PRO A 411 -21.75 -10.06 -16.13
C PRO A 411 -22.18 -9.24 -14.91
N ALA A 412 -21.40 -9.25 -13.83
CA ALA A 412 -21.62 -8.40 -12.66
C ALA A 412 -21.61 -6.90 -12.98
N TYR A 413 -20.97 -6.50 -14.08
CA TYR A 413 -20.85 -5.12 -14.55
C TYR A 413 -21.59 -4.85 -15.86
N LYS A 414 -22.18 -5.90 -16.46
CA LYS A 414 -22.66 -5.92 -17.84
C LYS A 414 -21.60 -5.38 -18.82
N LEU A 415 -20.36 -5.82 -18.65
CA LEU A 415 -19.22 -5.38 -19.46
C LEU A 415 -18.66 -6.55 -20.26
N PHE A 416 -18.40 -6.32 -21.53
CA PHE A 416 -17.71 -7.25 -22.39
C PHE A 416 -16.45 -6.60 -22.96
N ILE A 417 -15.31 -7.28 -22.75
CA ILE A 417 -13.99 -6.80 -23.11
C ILE A 417 -13.43 -7.73 -24.18
N ARG A 418 -12.92 -7.15 -25.27
CA ARG A 418 -12.18 -7.87 -26.31
C ARG A 418 -10.82 -7.21 -26.51
N THR A 419 -9.80 -8.00 -26.70
CA THR A 419 -8.46 -7.53 -27.02
C THR A 419 -8.11 -7.93 -28.44
N GLY A 420 -7.38 -7.05 -29.14
CA GLY A 420 -6.77 -7.37 -30.42
C GLY A 420 -5.35 -7.90 -30.25
N VAL A 421 -4.55 -7.74 -31.31
CA VAL A 421 -3.13 -8.07 -31.28
C VAL A 421 -2.34 -7.08 -30.41
N LEU A 422 -1.19 -7.55 -29.92
CA LEU A 422 -0.17 -6.69 -29.36
C LEU A 422 0.50 -5.88 -30.48
N LEU A 423 0.81 -4.63 -30.18
CA LEU A 423 1.48 -3.69 -31.06
C LEU A 423 2.82 -3.28 -30.42
N GLU A 424 3.74 -2.71 -31.21
CA GLU A 424 5.00 -2.11 -30.74
C GLU A 424 5.75 -3.03 -29.76
N SER A 425 6.06 -4.24 -30.23
CA SER A 425 6.77 -5.30 -29.48
C SER A 425 6.06 -5.77 -28.20
N GLY A 426 4.79 -5.43 -28.02
CA GLY A 426 4.01 -5.77 -26.82
C GLY A 426 3.65 -4.57 -25.95
N THR A 427 4.22 -3.39 -26.19
CA THR A 427 4.03 -2.23 -25.32
C THR A 427 2.67 -1.54 -25.50
N LYS A 428 1.87 -1.96 -26.49
CA LYS A 428 0.49 -1.50 -26.73
C LYS A 428 -0.41 -2.67 -27.09
N ILE A 429 -1.70 -2.54 -26.81
CA ILE A 429 -2.73 -3.51 -27.21
C ILE A 429 -4.00 -2.79 -27.66
N VAL A 430 -4.68 -3.33 -28.67
CA VAL A 430 -6.01 -2.86 -29.02
C VAL A 430 -7.01 -3.41 -28.01
N VAL A 431 -7.79 -2.55 -27.35
CA VAL A 431 -8.84 -2.95 -26.42
C VAL A 431 -10.18 -2.43 -26.91
N LYS A 432 -11.16 -3.32 -27.04
CA LYS A 432 -12.57 -2.96 -27.27
C LYS A 432 -13.36 -3.23 -25.99
N VAL A 433 -14.11 -2.23 -25.54
CA VAL A 433 -14.97 -2.36 -24.36
C VAL A 433 -16.40 -2.04 -24.76
N CYS A 434 -17.35 -2.86 -24.35
CA CYS A 434 -18.77 -2.66 -24.56
C CYS A 434 -19.51 -2.85 -23.23
N ARG A 435 -20.38 -1.90 -22.84
CA ARG A 435 -21.42 -2.17 -21.85
C ARG A 435 -22.65 -2.70 -22.57
N TYR A 436 -23.31 -3.72 -22.04
CA TYR A 436 -24.52 -4.29 -22.65
C TYR A 436 -25.72 -4.18 -21.72
N THR A 437 -26.94 -4.29 -22.28
CA THR A 437 -28.17 -4.26 -21.47
C THR A 437 -28.65 -5.64 -21.05
N ALA A 438 -28.54 -6.63 -21.94
CA ALA A 438 -29.04 -7.99 -21.73
C ALA A 438 -27.92 -9.04 -21.70
N SER A 439 -27.08 -9.11 -22.74
CA SER A 439 -25.93 -10.03 -22.81
C SER A 439 -24.80 -9.48 -23.66
N SER A 440 -23.60 -10.03 -23.50
CA SER A 440 -22.40 -9.67 -24.28
C SER A 440 -22.57 -9.86 -25.79
N SER A 441 -23.48 -10.73 -26.23
CA SER A 441 -23.82 -10.93 -27.65
C SER A 441 -24.49 -9.70 -28.29
N ALA A 442 -25.07 -8.79 -27.50
CA ALA A 442 -25.66 -7.54 -28.00
C ALA A 442 -24.60 -6.52 -28.43
N CYS A 443 -23.32 -6.73 -28.10
CA CYS A 443 -22.25 -5.81 -28.43
C CYS A 443 -21.90 -5.83 -29.92
N GLN A 444 -22.16 -4.73 -30.62
CA GLN A 444 -21.90 -4.57 -32.04
C GLN A 444 -20.65 -3.71 -32.28
N ASP A 445 -19.87 -4.08 -33.30
CA ASP A 445 -18.82 -3.22 -33.83
C ASP A 445 -19.47 -2.05 -34.59
N ALA A 446 -18.96 -0.82 -34.39
CA ALA A 446 -19.52 0.38 -35.00
C ALA A 446 -19.61 0.33 -36.55
N ALA A 447 -18.79 -0.52 -37.19
CA ALA A 447 -18.81 -0.74 -38.64
C ALA A 447 -20.02 -1.55 -39.15
N GLN A 448 -20.82 -2.15 -38.26
CA GLN A 448 -22.07 -2.84 -38.61
C GLN A 448 -23.33 -1.99 -38.41
N ALA A 449 -23.20 -0.73 -37.98
CA ALA A 449 -24.29 0.22 -38.17
C ALA A 449 -24.40 0.45 -39.68
N SER A 450 -25.37 -0.22 -40.31
CA SER A 450 -25.72 -0.04 -41.72
C SER A 450 -25.67 1.46 -42.04
N PRO A 451 -25.02 1.88 -43.14
CA PRO A 451 -25.01 3.29 -43.52
C PRO A 451 -26.45 3.80 -43.47
N PRO A 452 -26.71 4.99 -42.89
CA PRO A 452 -28.06 5.53 -42.86
C PRO A 452 -28.64 5.46 -44.28
N PRO A 453 -29.89 5.01 -44.46
CA PRO A 453 -30.49 4.89 -45.78
C PRO A 453 -30.27 6.22 -46.52
N PRO A 454 -29.81 6.17 -47.79
CA PRO A 454 -29.47 7.37 -48.53
C PRO A 454 -30.64 8.35 -48.42
N SER A 455 -30.35 9.56 -47.93
CA SER A 455 -31.38 10.59 -47.80
C SER A 455 -32.09 10.74 -49.15
N PRO A 456 -33.44 10.82 -49.15
CA PRO A 456 -34.18 11.00 -50.40
C PRO A 456 -33.61 12.22 -51.14
N PRO A 457 -33.42 12.13 -52.47
CA PRO A 457 -32.88 13.23 -53.25
C PRO A 457 -33.69 14.49 -52.96
N PRO A 458 -33.04 15.63 -52.64
CA PRO A 458 -33.76 16.86 -52.36
C PRO A 458 -34.66 17.20 -53.54
N PRO A 459 -35.90 17.68 -53.30
CA PRO A 459 -36.79 18.09 -54.37
C PRO A 459 -36.07 19.11 -55.25
N THR A 460 -35.99 18.83 -56.55
CA THR A 460 -35.43 19.70 -57.58
C THR A 460 -36.22 21.00 -57.64
N VAL A 461 -35.86 21.95 -56.78
CA VAL A 461 -36.25 23.35 -56.92
C VAL A 461 -35.36 23.92 -58.01
N VAL A 462 -35.94 24.14 -59.19
CA VAL A 462 -35.36 24.93 -60.28
C VAL A 462 -35.16 26.35 -59.75
N LYS A 463 -33.98 26.61 -59.14
CA LYS A 463 -33.55 27.95 -58.81
C LYS A 463 -33.07 28.63 -60.09
N LYS A 464 -33.81 29.64 -60.54
CA LYS A 464 -33.33 30.60 -61.54
C LYS A 464 -31.99 31.18 -61.07
N SER A 465 -30.98 31.06 -61.92
CA SER A 465 -29.64 31.60 -61.70
C SER A 465 -29.71 33.12 -61.51
N PRO A 466 -29.12 33.68 -60.43
CA PRO A 466 -28.92 35.12 -60.32
C PRO A 466 -27.77 35.57 -61.25
N PRO A 467 -27.78 36.84 -61.69
CA PRO A 467 -26.78 37.38 -62.61
C PRO A 467 -25.38 37.45 -61.94
N PRO A 468 -24.31 37.40 -62.75
CA PRO A 468 -22.94 37.37 -62.25
C PRO A 468 -22.57 38.69 -61.53
N PRO A 469 -21.86 38.62 -60.39
CA PRO A 469 -21.42 39.79 -59.66
C PRO A 469 -20.32 40.56 -60.44
N PRO A 470 -20.27 41.90 -60.31
CA PRO A 470 -19.27 42.72 -60.97
C PRO A 470 -17.85 42.43 -60.44
N PRO A 471 -16.81 42.66 -61.26
CA PRO A 471 -15.43 42.35 -60.91
C PRO A 471 -14.97 43.19 -59.72
N VAL A 472 -14.65 42.51 -58.63
CA VAL A 472 -14.08 43.11 -57.42
C VAL A 472 -12.65 43.59 -57.75
N LYS A 473 -12.44 44.92 -57.71
CA LYS A 473 -11.10 45.51 -57.73
C LYS A 473 -10.31 44.99 -56.53
N LYS A 474 -9.15 44.37 -56.80
CA LYS A 474 -8.19 43.95 -55.79
C LYS A 474 -7.71 45.18 -55.00
N SER A 475 -8.15 45.30 -53.76
CA SER A 475 -7.56 46.25 -52.81
C SER A 475 -6.13 45.81 -52.49
N PRO A 476 -5.19 46.76 -52.31
CA PRO A 476 -3.84 46.46 -51.87
C PRO A 476 -3.84 45.86 -50.46
N PRO A 477 -2.87 44.99 -50.14
CA PRO A 477 -2.78 44.37 -48.82
C PRO A 477 -2.61 45.43 -47.72
N PRO A 478 -3.24 45.24 -46.55
CA PRO A 478 -3.10 46.15 -45.43
C PRO A 478 -1.64 46.19 -44.94
N PRO A 479 -1.15 47.35 -44.49
CA PRO A 479 0.18 47.47 -43.94
C PRO A 479 0.35 46.59 -42.69
N PRO A 480 1.55 46.05 -42.45
CA PRO A 480 1.82 45.22 -41.29
C PRO A 480 1.54 45.99 -40.00
N PRO A 481 0.98 45.33 -38.98
CA PRO A 481 0.72 45.98 -37.70
C PRO A 481 2.03 46.51 -37.08
N PRO A 482 1.99 47.66 -36.39
CA PRO A 482 3.16 48.20 -35.73
C PRO A 482 3.68 47.22 -34.69
N PRO A 483 5.01 47.15 -34.49
CA PRO A 483 5.59 46.30 -33.47
C PRO A 483 5.02 46.65 -32.08
N PRO A 484 4.80 45.65 -31.22
CA PRO A 484 4.30 45.90 -29.88
C PRO A 484 5.25 46.85 -29.13
N PRO A 485 4.71 47.76 -28.29
CA PRO A 485 5.53 48.68 -27.51
C PRO A 485 6.52 47.90 -26.67
N SER A 486 7.78 48.32 -26.68
CA SER A 486 8.81 47.73 -25.83
C SER A 486 8.37 47.80 -24.36
N PRO A 487 8.56 46.71 -23.59
CA PRO A 487 8.24 46.73 -22.17
C PRO A 487 9.02 47.86 -21.47
N PRO A 488 8.42 48.55 -20.50
CA PRO A 488 9.10 49.60 -19.77
C PRO A 488 10.35 49.03 -19.07
N PRO A 489 11.46 49.79 -19.03
CA PRO A 489 12.66 49.36 -18.35
C PRO A 489 12.35 49.06 -16.88
N PRO A 490 12.93 47.99 -16.30
CA PRO A 490 12.69 47.63 -14.91
C PRO A 490 13.03 48.82 -14.01
N SER A 491 12.07 49.19 -13.17
CA SER A 491 12.25 50.21 -12.15
C SER A 491 13.43 49.85 -11.26
N SER A 492 14.35 50.80 -11.15
CA SER A 492 15.56 50.76 -10.34
C SER A 492 15.27 50.19 -8.95
N PRO A 493 16.09 49.25 -8.43
CA PRO A 493 15.93 48.75 -7.07
C PRO A 493 16.04 49.90 -6.08
N ASN A 494 15.05 49.99 -5.21
CA ASN A 494 15.00 50.93 -4.11
C ASN A 494 16.30 50.79 -3.29
N LYS A 495 17.00 51.92 -3.09
CA LYS A 495 18.28 51.98 -2.37
C LYS A 495 18.10 51.41 -0.97
N SER A 496 18.76 50.29 -0.69
CA SER A 496 18.94 49.80 0.67
C SER A 496 19.74 50.82 1.49
N PRO A 497 19.45 50.97 2.80
CA PRO A 497 20.27 51.80 3.68
C PRO A 497 21.71 51.26 3.77
N PRO A 498 22.71 52.13 4.00
CA PRO A 498 24.10 51.73 4.02
C PRO A 498 24.37 50.74 5.16
N PRO A 499 25.19 49.69 4.93
CA PRO A 499 25.58 48.77 5.98
C PRO A 499 26.50 49.45 7.00
N PRO A 500 26.45 49.04 8.28
CA PRO A 500 27.35 49.56 9.31
C PRO A 500 28.83 49.25 8.97
N PRO A 501 29.77 50.12 9.40
CA PRO A 501 31.18 50.01 9.04
C PRO A 501 31.76 48.69 9.56
N ASN A 502 32.09 47.80 8.62
CA ASN A 502 32.70 46.52 8.89
C ASN A 502 34.16 46.72 9.31
N LYS A 503 34.46 46.41 10.58
CA LYS A 503 35.84 46.28 11.07
C LYS A 503 36.50 45.12 10.33
N PHE A 504 37.42 45.45 9.42
CA PHE A 504 38.31 44.50 8.76
C PHE A 504 39.08 43.66 9.81
N LYS A 505 38.64 42.42 10.03
CA LYS A 505 39.54 41.37 10.51
C LYS A 505 40.15 40.72 9.28
N LYS A 506 41.47 40.82 9.17
CA LYS A 506 42.29 40.14 8.15
C LYS A 506 41.91 38.65 8.10
N SER A 507 41.51 38.20 6.92
CA SER A 507 41.31 36.77 6.65
C SER A 507 42.62 36.01 6.89
N PRO A 508 42.59 34.84 7.55
CA PRO A 508 43.76 33.98 7.66
C PRO A 508 44.15 33.44 6.26
N PRO A 509 45.45 33.20 6.02
CA PRO A 509 45.92 32.67 4.75
C PRO A 509 45.33 31.27 4.49
N PRO A 510 45.15 30.91 3.20
CA PRO A 510 44.62 29.60 2.82
C PRO A 510 45.53 28.47 3.32
N PRO A 511 44.95 27.33 3.73
CA PRO A 511 45.72 26.18 4.19
C PRO A 511 46.60 25.62 3.07
N PRO A 512 47.81 25.12 3.40
CA PRO A 512 48.70 24.54 2.42
C PRO A 512 48.06 23.30 1.76
N PRO A 513 48.40 23.03 0.48
CA PRO A 513 47.92 21.86 -0.22
C PRO A 513 48.31 20.57 0.52
N PRO A 514 47.44 19.54 0.53
CA PRO A 514 47.73 18.29 1.22
C PRO A 514 48.98 17.63 0.61
N THR A 515 49.92 17.24 1.48
CA THR A 515 51.08 16.45 1.10
C THR A 515 50.64 15.11 0.51
N PRO A 516 51.29 14.64 -0.58
CA PRO A 516 50.97 13.35 -1.18
C PRO A 516 51.14 12.22 -0.15
N PRO A 517 50.27 11.20 -0.18
CA PRO A 517 50.35 10.08 0.75
C PRO A 517 51.68 9.34 0.58
N PRO A 518 52.28 8.86 1.69
CA PRO A 518 53.51 8.09 1.62
C PRO A 518 53.31 6.80 0.79
N PRO A 519 54.33 6.35 0.04
CA PRO A 519 54.24 5.14 -0.75
C PRO A 519 53.92 3.93 0.13
N ALA A 520 53.01 3.09 -0.36
CA ALA A 520 52.54 1.91 0.35
C ALA A 520 53.71 0.97 0.68
N PRO A 521 53.77 0.41 1.91
CA PRO A 521 54.78 -0.56 2.27
C PRO A 521 54.64 -1.84 1.43
N PRO A 522 55.76 -2.51 1.09
CA PRO A 522 55.73 -3.73 0.30
C PRO A 522 55.00 -4.86 1.06
N PRO A 523 54.28 -5.74 0.33
CA PRO A 523 53.53 -6.82 0.95
C PRO A 523 54.45 -7.78 1.71
N PRO A 524 54.04 -8.30 2.88
CA PRO A 524 54.81 -9.28 3.61
C PRO A 524 55.04 -10.54 2.76
N ALA A 525 56.28 -11.03 2.74
CA ALA A 525 56.63 -12.28 2.07
C ALA A 525 55.74 -13.43 2.59
N SER A 526 55.05 -14.08 1.66
CA SER A 526 54.18 -15.22 1.92
C SER A 526 55.00 -16.40 2.46
N LYS A 527 54.86 -16.67 3.76
CA LYS A 527 55.31 -17.94 4.33
C LYS A 527 54.44 -19.06 3.76
N LYS A 528 55.04 -19.93 2.94
CA LYS A 528 54.44 -21.17 2.44
C LYS A 528 53.90 -21.98 3.63
N SER A 529 52.59 -22.25 3.61
CA SER A 529 51.96 -23.20 4.52
C SER A 529 52.48 -24.61 4.25
N PRO A 530 52.68 -25.44 5.30
CA PRO A 530 53.05 -26.84 5.13
C PRO A 530 51.89 -27.66 4.54
N PRO A 531 52.18 -28.77 3.84
CA PRO A 531 51.15 -29.61 3.23
C PRO A 531 50.31 -30.34 4.29
N PRO A 532 49.03 -30.64 3.99
CA PRO A 532 48.14 -31.31 4.94
C PRO A 532 48.56 -32.76 5.19
N PRO A 533 48.35 -33.28 6.41
CA PRO A 533 48.65 -34.67 6.75
C PRO A 533 47.67 -35.66 6.09
N PRO A 534 48.09 -36.93 5.91
CA PRO A 534 47.30 -37.93 5.19
C PRO A 534 46.05 -38.37 5.99
N PRO A 535 45.01 -38.89 5.32
CA PRO A 535 43.73 -39.19 5.95
C PRO A 535 43.86 -40.36 6.95
N GLY A 536 43.78 -40.04 8.23
CA GLY A 536 43.66 -41.03 9.30
C GLY A 536 42.23 -41.59 9.35
N THR A 537 42.11 -42.92 9.35
CA THR A 537 40.87 -43.68 9.52
C THR A 537 40.16 -43.32 10.84
N ARG A 538 39.05 -42.57 10.77
CA ARG A 538 38.16 -42.36 11.92
C ARG A 538 37.29 -43.60 12.14
N LYS A 539 37.43 -44.19 13.33
CA LYS A 539 36.49 -45.20 13.86
C LYS A 539 35.13 -44.55 14.11
N SER A 540 34.07 -45.25 13.72
CA SER A 540 32.67 -44.85 13.91
C SER A 540 32.33 -44.64 15.40
N PRO A 541 31.49 -43.64 15.73
CA PRO A 541 31.01 -43.45 17.09
C PRO A 541 30.00 -44.55 17.51
N PRO A 542 29.91 -44.87 18.82
CA PRO A 542 28.98 -45.87 19.32
C PRO A 542 27.52 -45.41 19.25
N PRO A 543 26.56 -46.34 19.15
CA PRO A 543 25.14 -46.02 19.03
C PRO A 543 24.56 -45.43 20.32
N PRO A 544 23.54 -44.57 20.21
CA PRO A 544 22.95 -43.88 21.36
C PRO A 544 22.15 -44.84 22.28
N PRO A 545 22.00 -44.51 23.58
CA PRO A 545 21.30 -45.35 24.54
C PRO A 545 19.79 -45.43 24.24
N LYS A 546 19.21 -46.62 24.38
CA LYS A 546 17.77 -46.87 24.24
C LYS A 546 16.98 -46.05 25.25
N ARG A 547 16.09 -45.17 24.76
CA ARG A 547 15.11 -44.42 25.58
C ARG A 547 14.13 -45.38 26.25
N LYS A 548 13.87 -45.15 27.54
CA LYS A 548 12.78 -45.77 28.29
C LYS A 548 11.42 -45.33 27.76
N SER A 549 10.49 -46.27 27.76
CA SER A 549 9.13 -46.27 27.26
C SER A 549 8.27 -45.07 27.69
N SER A 550 7.59 -44.48 26.70
CA SER A 550 6.54 -43.47 26.84
C SER A 550 5.23 -44.06 27.37
N PRO A 551 4.36 -43.25 28.02
CA PRO A 551 3.03 -43.68 28.50
C PRO A 551 2.05 -43.96 27.33
N PRO A 552 0.96 -44.72 27.58
CA PRO A 552 0.03 -45.15 26.54
C PRO A 552 -0.81 -43.99 25.98
N PRO A 553 -1.19 -44.07 24.70
CA PRO A 553 -1.97 -43.04 24.00
C PRO A 553 -3.45 -43.02 24.43
N PRO A 554 -4.14 -41.86 24.30
CA PRO A 554 -5.58 -41.75 24.50
C PRO A 554 -6.36 -42.42 23.33
N PRO A 555 -7.62 -42.85 23.57
CA PRO A 555 -8.40 -43.60 22.58
C PRO A 555 -8.87 -42.74 21.39
N ASP A 556 -8.58 -43.29 20.20
CA ASP A 556 -9.16 -43.15 18.86
C ASP A 556 -9.89 -41.85 18.48
N ALA A 557 -9.17 -41.02 17.73
CA ALA A 557 -9.75 -40.07 16.78
C ALA A 557 -10.14 -40.80 15.48
N PRO A 558 -11.20 -40.37 14.78
CA PRO A 558 -11.61 -40.97 13.50
C PRO A 558 -10.53 -40.82 12.41
N PRO A 559 -10.48 -41.75 11.44
CA PRO A 559 -9.40 -41.83 10.46
C PRO A 559 -9.36 -40.62 9.52
N PRO A 560 -8.16 -40.26 9.01
CA PRO A 560 -8.00 -39.17 8.07
C PRO A 560 -8.59 -39.54 6.70
N ILE A 561 -9.29 -38.58 6.10
CA ILE A 561 -9.74 -38.67 4.71
C ILE A 561 -8.48 -38.65 3.83
N GLU A 562 -8.34 -39.69 3.02
CA GLU A 562 -7.27 -39.89 2.04
C GLU A 562 -7.37 -38.80 0.96
N GLU A 563 -6.39 -37.90 0.93
CA GLU A 563 -6.27 -36.87 -0.11
C GLU A 563 -5.96 -37.53 -1.47
N ALA A 564 -6.86 -37.34 -2.43
CA ALA A 564 -6.67 -37.80 -3.80
C ALA A 564 -5.49 -37.08 -4.48
N PRO A 565 -4.72 -37.77 -5.35
CA PRO A 565 -3.63 -37.16 -6.09
C PRO A 565 -4.13 -36.07 -7.05
N PRO A 566 -3.30 -35.04 -7.34
CA PRO A 566 -3.70 -33.93 -8.19
C PRO A 566 -3.95 -34.38 -9.64
N PRO A 567 -4.95 -33.82 -10.33
CA PRO A 567 -5.26 -34.21 -11.70
C PRO A 567 -4.19 -33.73 -12.69
N ASP A 568 -3.84 -34.63 -13.59
CA ASP A 568 -2.95 -34.42 -14.74
C ASP A 568 -3.63 -33.51 -15.78
N TYR A 569 -3.10 -32.30 -15.98
CA TYR A 569 -3.57 -31.34 -16.97
C TYR A 569 -2.82 -31.53 -18.30
N SER A 570 -3.11 -32.61 -19.00
CA SER A 570 -2.62 -32.82 -20.37
C SER A 570 -3.73 -33.36 -21.28
N SER A 571 -4.65 -32.47 -21.68
CA SER A 571 -5.45 -32.41 -22.95
C SER A 571 -6.88 -31.89 -22.72
N PRO A 572 -7.47 -31.11 -23.66
CA PRO A 572 -8.80 -30.52 -23.47
C PRO A 572 -9.91 -31.48 -23.93
N PRO A 573 -11.02 -31.63 -23.19
CA PRO A 573 -12.24 -32.19 -23.73
C PRO A 573 -13.15 -31.10 -24.30
N SER A 574 -13.66 -31.41 -25.48
CA SER A 574 -14.78 -30.76 -26.15
C SER A 574 -16.07 -30.88 -25.34
N GLY A 575 -16.79 -29.75 -25.23
CA GLY A 575 -18.26 -29.68 -25.31
C GLY A 575 -19.07 -30.34 -24.19
N GLY A 576 -19.71 -29.51 -23.36
CA GLY A 576 -20.80 -29.92 -22.47
C GLY A 576 -21.10 -28.81 -21.49
N GLY A 577 -22.18 -28.07 -21.74
CA GLY A 577 -22.58 -26.95 -20.88
C GLY A 577 -23.20 -27.45 -19.58
N ASP A 578 -22.69 -26.94 -18.47
CA ASP A 578 -23.43 -26.76 -17.23
C ASP A 578 -22.84 -25.54 -16.51
N ALA A 579 -23.72 -24.61 -16.11
CA ALA A 579 -23.35 -23.38 -15.44
C ALA A 579 -22.87 -23.68 -14.00
N PRO A 580 -21.81 -23.02 -13.50
CA PRO A 580 -21.39 -23.17 -12.13
C PRO A 580 -22.42 -22.56 -11.16
N PRO A 581 -22.60 -23.12 -9.95
CA PRO A 581 -23.53 -22.61 -8.96
C PRO A 581 -23.11 -21.22 -8.44
N PRO A 582 -24.07 -20.41 -7.94
CA PRO A 582 -23.78 -19.09 -7.40
C PRO A 582 -22.93 -19.20 -6.13
N TYR A 583 -21.90 -18.36 -6.04
CA TYR A 583 -21.08 -18.21 -4.84
C TYR A 583 -21.92 -17.71 -3.67
N ASP A 584 -21.86 -18.45 -2.56
CA ASP A 584 -22.46 -18.08 -1.29
C ASP A 584 -21.94 -16.73 -0.78
N ALA A 585 -22.85 -15.94 -0.22
CA ALA A 585 -22.57 -14.64 0.38
C ALA A 585 -21.61 -14.78 1.59
N PRO A 586 -20.69 -13.81 1.80
CA PRO A 586 -19.81 -13.83 2.96
C PRO A 586 -20.56 -13.57 4.26
N PRO A 587 -20.10 -14.13 5.40
CA PRO A 587 -20.79 -14.04 6.69
C PRO A 587 -20.87 -12.61 7.25
N GLN A 588 -21.99 -12.35 7.90
CA GLN A 588 -22.54 -11.04 8.24
C GLN A 588 -22.01 -10.45 9.56
N SER A 589 -20.71 -10.56 9.86
CA SER A 589 -20.15 -10.11 11.15
C SER A 589 -18.98 -9.12 11.02
N TRP A 590 -19.15 -8.04 10.23
CA TRP A 590 -18.20 -6.92 10.18
C TRP A 590 -18.99 -5.61 9.95
N ALA A 591 -19.46 -5.02 11.04
CA ALA A 591 -19.98 -3.65 11.13
C ALA A 591 -19.28 -2.93 12.28
#